data_AF-A0A6A6ZPD7-F1
#
_entry.id   AF-A0A6A6ZPD7-F1
#
_cell.length_a   1.000
_cell.length_b   1.000
_cell.length_c   1.000
_cell.angle_alpha   90.00
_cell.angle_beta   90.00
_cell.angle_gamma   90.00
#
_symmetry.space_group_name_H-M   'P 1'
#
loop_
_entity.id
_entity.type
_entity.pdbx_description
1 polymer ?
#
loop_
_entity_poly.entity_id
_entity_poly.type
_entity_poly.pdbx_seq_one_letter_code
_entity_poly.pdbx_strand_id
1 'polypeptide(L)'
;MSDAAKSSAYLTSDFFRSAHFKMEALKQKEDSILHTRLEYIGQLSRREAQNYKLMHSLLSSAFSTSFSNIGDEYKPWPFDFGDGIDGQRELRKGKSWLAWYILAEGPDLFWQQWWMLPHDNPHTKNHIRDRAIEAFQETPGKLADHQRILARTLQKAVNEQASIESEWEESNPVRYFATYAKERLRRKDAGIPPTREILGHVPFRVNFRCPEEIVKRHEALFAERNTIRVAQPPRQ
;
A
#
# COMPACT_ATOMS: atom_id res chain seq x y z
N MET A 1 -14.39 -53.84 -7.86
CA MET A 1 -13.94 -52.47 -7.55
C MET A 1 -15.13 -51.70 -7.00
N SER A 2 -15.08 -51.29 -5.73
CA SER A 2 -16.25 -50.95 -4.92
C SER A 2 -16.84 -49.56 -5.20
N ASP A 3 -18.16 -49.43 -5.02
CA ASP A 3 -18.94 -48.18 -5.16
C ASP A 3 -18.44 -47.03 -4.27
N ALA A 4 -17.69 -47.33 -3.21
CA ALA A 4 -17.04 -46.34 -2.36
C ALA A 4 -15.96 -45.52 -3.10
N ALA A 5 -15.23 -46.14 -4.04
CA ALA A 5 -14.21 -45.45 -4.84
C ALA A 5 -14.86 -44.52 -5.89
N LYS A 6 -16.02 -44.90 -6.43
CA LYS A 6 -16.80 -44.05 -7.34
C LYS A 6 -17.43 -42.88 -6.59
N SER A 7 -18.06 -43.12 -5.45
CA SER A 7 -18.71 -42.06 -4.64
C SER A 7 -17.70 -40.99 -4.16
N SER A 8 -16.51 -41.40 -3.73
CA SER A 8 -15.41 -40.48 -3.36
C SER A 8 -14.89 -39.66 -4.56
N ALA A 9 -14.81 -40.26 -5.75
CA ALA A 9 -14.39 -39.58 -6.97
C ALA A 9 -15.42 -38.54 -7.47
N TYR A 10 -16.73 -38.82 -7.30
CA TYR A 10 -17.78 -37.85 -7.64
C TYR A 10 -17.82 -36.67 -6.68
N LEU A 11 -17.71 -36.91 -5.37
CA LEU A 11 -17.68 -35.86 -4.35
C LEU A 11 -16.47 -34.93 -4.50
N THR A 12 -15.31 -35.48 -4.86
CA THR A 12 -14.11 -34.68 -5.13
C THR A 12 -14.25 -33.90 -6.44
N SER A 13 -14.72 -34.53 -7.52
CA SER A 13 -15.01 -33.87 -8.80
C SER A 13 -15.94 -32.66 -8.68
N ASP A 14 -17.08 -32.81 -7.99
CA ASP A 14 -18.06 -31.73 -7.86
C ASP A 14 -17.58 -30.60 -6.94
N PHE A 15 -16.79 -30.94 -5.90
CA PHE A 15 -16.12 -29.95 -5.06
C PHE A 15 -15.10 -29.13 -5.87
N PHE A 16 -14.27 -29.78 -6.71
CA PHE A 16 -13.33 -29.08 -7.58
C PHE A 16 -14.02 -28.21 -8.63
N ARG A 17 -15.15 -28.67 -9.19
CA ARG A 17 -15.96 -27.91 -10.16
C ARG A 17 -16.57 -26.66 -9.52
N SER A 18 -17.12 -26.79 -8.32
CA SER A 18 -17.70 -25.68 -7.56
C SER A 18 -16.65 -24.65 -7.15
N ALA A 19 -15.48 -25.10 -6.68
CA ALA A 19 -14.37 -24.22 -6.32
C ALA A 19 -13.79 -23.48 -7.55
N HIS A 20 -13.69 -24.15 -8.70
CA HIS A 20 -13.27 -23.53 -9.96
C HIS A 20 -14.27 -22.47 -10.43
N PHE A 21 -15.56 -22.77 -10.39
CA PHE A 21 -16.61 -21.82 -10.77
C PHE A 21 -16.61 -20.58 -9.86
N LYS A 22 -16.46 -20.77 -8.54
CA LYS A 22 -16.33 -19.65 -7.59
C LYS A 22 -15.09 -18.80 -7.88
N MET A 23 -13.96 -19.43 -8.19
CA MET A 23 -12.73 -18.71 -8.54
C MET A 23 -12.90 -17.88 -9.82
N GLU A 24 -13.54 -18.44 -10.83
CA GLU A 24 -13.76 -17.76 -12.10
C GLU A 24 -14.71 -16.57 -11.94
N ALA A 25 -15.78 -16.72 -11.16
CA ALA A 25 -16.68 -15.63 -10.82
C ALA A 25 -15.97 -14.48 -10.09
N LEU A 26 -15.05 -14.80 -9.17
CA LEU A 26 -14.22 -13.80 -8.50
C LEU A 26 -13.31 -13.07 -9.48
N LYS A 27 -12.65 -13.78 -10.40
CA LYS A 27 -11.82 -13.14 -11.43
C LYS A 27 -12.62 -12.23 -12.35
N GLN A 28 -13.79 -12.67 -12.80
CA GLN A 28 -14.69 -11.86 -13.62
C GLN A 28 -15.12 -10.56 -12.93
N LYS A 29 -15.37 -10.62 -11.61
CA LYS A 29 -15.62 -9.41 -10.81
C LYS A 29 -14.44 -8.45 -10.87
N GLU A 30 -13.22 -8.95 -10.65
CA GLU A 30 -12.00 -8.12 -10.70
C GLU A 30 -11.74 -7.54 -12.10
N ASP A 31 -12.01 -8.30 -13.15
CA ASP A 31 -11.89 -7.85 -14.54
C ASP A 31 -12.90 -6.74 -14.87
N SER A 32 -14.13 -6.84 -14.37
CA SER A 32 -15.13 -5.78 -14.51
C SER A 32 -14.69 -4.49 -13.78
N ILE A 33 -14.11 -4.61 -12.59
CA ILE A 33 -13.55 -3.47 -11.85
C ILE A 33 -12.41 -2.82 -12.66
N LEU A 34 -11.52 -3.64 -13.25
CA LEU A 34 -10.46 -3.12 -14.12
C LEU A 34 -11.03 -2.36 -15.31
N HIS A 35 -12.04 -2.92 -15.98
CA HIS A 35 -12.65 -2.30 -17.16
C HIS A 35 -13.17 -0.90 -16.85
N THR A 36 -14.01 -0.74 -15.82
CA THR A 36 -14.55 0.56 -15.41
C THR A 36 -13.44 1.55 -15.03
N ARG A 37 -12.36 1.08 -14.40
CA ARG A 37 -11.22 1.94 -14.07
C ARG A 37 -10.45 2.39 -15.29
N LEU A 38 -10.26 1.52 -16.29
CA LEU A 38 -9.60 1.88 -17.54
C LEU A 38 -10.41 2.94 -18.30
N GLU A 39 -11.74 2.82 -18.31
CA GLU A 39 -12.63 3.83 -18.88
C GLU A 39 -12.46 5.19 -18.18
N TYR A 40 -12.46 5.19 -16.84
CA TYR A 40 -12.23 6.40 -16.06
C TYR A 40 -10.86 7.03 -16.35
N ILE A 41 -9.78 6.23 -16.35
CA ILE A 41 -8.43 6.72 -16.65
C ILE A 41 -8.36 7.32 -18.06
N GLY A 42 -9.02 6.71 -19.04
CA GLY A 42 -9.07 7.23 -20.41
C GLY A 42 -9.76 8.59 -20.54
N GLN A 43 -10.58 8.98 -19.57
CA GLN A 43 -11.28 10.28 -19.53
C GLN A 43 -10.49 11.37 -18.80
N LEU A 44 -9.47 11.02 -18.03
CA LEU A 44 -8.67 12.00 -17.29
C LEU A 44 -7.86 12.88 -18.23
N SER A 45 -7.71 14.17 -17.91
CA SER A 45 -6.65 14.96 -18.53
C SER A 45 -5.27 14.44 -18.13
N ARG A 46 -4.23 14.76 -18.90
CA ARG A 46 -2.84 14.40 -18.57
C ARG A 46 -2.47 14.81 -17.14
N ARG A 47 -2.83 16.03 -16.74
CA ARG A 47 -2.52 16.56 -15.40
C ARG A 47 -3.24 15.79 -14.29
N GLU A 48 -4.48 15.41 -14.51
CA GLU A 48 -5.23 14.58 -13.54
C GLU A 48 -4.63 13.18 -13.43
N ALA A 49 -4.20 12.58 -14.53
CA ALA A 49 -3.50 11.30 -14.52
C ALA A 49 -2.16 11.37 -13.77
N GLN A 50 -1.39 12.44 -13.95
CA GLN A 50 -0.16 12.72 -13.19
C GLN A 50 -0.44 12.87 -11.68
N ASN A 51 -1.48 13.63 -11.32
CA ASN A 51 -1.92 13.78 -9.93
C ASN A 51 -2.37 12.44 -9.34
N TYR A 52 -3.11 11.63 -10.09
CA TYR A 52 -3.53 10.30 -9.68
C TYR A 52 -2.33 9.40 -9.40
N LYS A 53 -1.33 9.41 -10.29
CA LYS A 53 -0.08 8.66 -10.11
C LYS A 53 0.69 9.12 -8.88
N LEU A 54 0.80 10.43 -8.67
CA LEU A 54 1.46 11.00 -7.50
C LEU A 54 0.72 10.61 -6.23
N MET A 55 -0.60 10.75 -6.18
CA MET A 55 -1.44 10.35 -5.04
C MET A 55 -1.22 8.87 -4.70
N HIS A 56 -1.37 7.97 -5.67
CA HIS A 56 -1.14 6.53 -5.45
C HIS A 56 0.30 6.26 -4.95
N SER A 57 1.29 6.98 -5.50
CA SER A 57 2.68 6.86 -5.07
C SER A 57 2.91 7.36 -3.64
N LEU A 58 2.26 8.43 -3.24
CA LEU A 58 2.30 8.94 -1.88
C LEU A 58 1.59 7.97 -0.92
N LEU A 59 0.40 7.49 -1.27
CA LEU A 59 -0.35 6.53 -0.44
C LEU A 59 0.46 5.26 -0.13
N SER A 60 1.35 4.81 -1.02
CA SER A 60 2.27 3.70 -0.74
C SER A 60 3.14 3.91 0.51
N SER A 61 3.36 5.15 0.93
CA SER A 61 4.07 5.50 2.16
C SER A 61 3.28 5.16 3.44
N ALA A 62 1.95 5.14 3.38
CA ALA A 62 1.11 4.66 4.48
C ALA A 62 1.35 3.18 4.80
N PHE A 63 1.79 2.46 3.77
CA PHE A 63 2.11 1.04 3.81
C PHE A 63 3.62 0.83 4.06
N SER A 64 4.38 1.89 4.42
CA SER A 64 5.77 1.77 4.89
C SER A 64 5.79 1.33 6.35
N THR A 65 5.77 0.03 6.59
CA THR A 65 5.74 -0.50 7.96
C THR A 65 7.12 -0.98 8.40
N SER A 66 8.21 -0.33 7.98
CA SER A 66 9.55 -0.73 8.43
C SER A 66 9.65 -0.64 9.95
N PHE A 67 10.48 -1.49 10.56
CA PHE A 67 10.77 -1.40 11.99
C PHE A 67 11.19 0.03 12.38
N SER A 68 11.94 0.72 11.53
CA SER A 68 12.34 2.12 11.76
C SER A 68 11.17 3.09 11.85
N ASN A 69 10.05 2.78 11.19
CA ASN A 69 8.87 3.62 11.17
C ASN A 69 7.87 3.28 12.30
N ILE A 70 7.74 2.00 12.67
CA ILE A 70 6.72 1.51 13.62
C ILE A 70 7.29 1.18 15.02
N GLY A 71 8.59 0.91 15.12
CA GLY A 71 9.23 0.49 16.38
C GLY A 71 8.81 -0.90 16.83
N ASP A 72 8.69 -1.11 18.13
CA ASP A 72 8.45 -2.43 18.73
C ASP A 72 7.06 -3.03 18.44
N GLU A 73 6.12 -2.23 17.91
CA GLU A 73 4.81 -2.69 17.41
C GLU A 73 4.89 -3.33 16.01
N TYR A 74 6.10 -3.47 15.46
CA TYR A 74 6.35 -4.08 14.16
C TYR A 74 5.88 -5.54 14.13
N LYS A 75 5.01 -5.85 13.16
CA LYS A 75 4.67 -7.22 12.78
C LYS A 75 5.19 -7.47 11.36
N PRO A 76 5.92 -8.58 11.10
CA PRO A 76 6.37 -8.93 9.77
C PRO A 76 5.20 -8.98 8.80
N TRP A 77 5.34 -8.27 7.68
CA TRP A 77 4.30 -8.19 6.67
C TRP A 77 4.46 -9.29 5.63
N PRO A 78 3.35 -9.89 5.13
CA PRO A 78 3.44 -10.85 4.02
C PRO A 78 3.91 -10.19 2.72
N PHE A 79 3.91 -8.85 2.66
CA PHE A 79 4.34 -8.05 1.52
C PHE A 79 5.70 -7.38 1.72
N ASP A 80 6.31 -7.55 2.89
CA ASP A 80 7.62 -7.00 3.20
C ASP A 80 8.67 -7.97 2.67
N PHE A 81 9.08 -7.79 1.41
CA PHE A 81 10.12 -8.59 0.77
C PHE A 81 11.53 -8.19 1.26
N GLY A 82 11.71 -8.12 2.58
CA GLY A 82 13.01 -7.97 3.23
C GLY A 82 13.66 -6.60 3.19
N ASP A 83 13.36 -5.72 2.21
CA ASP A 83 14.19 -4.53 1.96
C ASP A 83 13.45 -3.18 1.92
N GLY A 84 12.42 -2.97 2.74
CA GLY A 84 11.88 -1.63 2.98
C GLY A 84 11.40 -0.87 1.73
N ILE A 85 12.24 0.01 1.15
CA ILE A 85 11.94 0.87 -0.02
C ILE A 85 11.53 0.05 -1.25
N ASP A 86 12.06 -1.17 -1.43
CA ASP A 86 11.77 -1.98 -2.61
C ASP A 86 10.34 -2.57 -2.60
N GLY A 87 9.78 -2.88 -1.42
CA GLY A 87 8.36 -3.24 -1.31
C GLY A 87 7.43 -2.10 -1.76
N GLN A 88 7.78 -0.86 -1.40
CA GLN A 88 7.06 0.32 -1.87
C GLN A 88 7.27 0.58 -3.36
N ARG A 89 8.47 0.30 -3.88
CA ARG A 89 8.76 0.46 -5.31
C ARG A 89 7.91 -0.48 -6.16
N GLU A 90 7.77 -1.74 -5.75
CA GLU A 90 6.93 -2.71 -6.46
C GLU A 90 5.44 -2.35 -6.34
N LEU A 91 5.01 -1.80 -5.21
CA LEU A 91 3.68 -1.21 -5.06
C LEU A 91 3.45 -0.04 -6.03
N ARG A 92 4.38 0.93 -6.11
CA ARG A 92 4.31 2.08 -7.04
C ARG A 92 4.30 1.67 -8.51
N LYS A 93 4.95 0.56 -8.85
CA LYS A 93 4.95 -0.03 -10.20
C LYS A 93 3.71 -0.87 -10.50
N GLY A 94 2.80 -1.06 -9.53
CA GLY A 94 1.63 -1.95 -9.68
C GLY A 94 1.98 -3.42 -9.74
N LYS A 95 3.18 -3.81 -9.31
CA LYS A 95 3.66 -5.19 -9.36
C LYS A 95 3.30 -5.98 -8.11
N SER A 96 2.80 -5.32 -7.07
CA SER A 96 2.29 -5.96 -5.86
C SER A 96 0.78 -6.19 -5.94
N TRP A 97 0.31 -7.30 -5.36
CA TRP A 97 -1.13 -7.52 -5.10
C TRP A 97 -1.74 -6.35 -4.33
N LEU A 98 -0.98 -5.82 -3.37
CA LEU A 98 -1.40 -4.71 -2.51
C LEU A 98 -1.75 -3.45 -3.32
N ALA A 99 -1.18 -3.28 -4.52
CA ALA A 99 -1.54 -2.20 -5.42
C ALA A 99 -3.01 -2.31 -5.84
N TRP A 100 -3.44 -3.51 -6.23
CA TRP A 100 -4.82 -3.77 -6.60
C TRP A 100 -5.77 -3.61 -5.41
N TYR A 101 -5.38 -4.13 -4.23
CA TYR A 101 -6.15 -3.99 -3.00
C TYR A 101 -6.38 -2.52 -2.63
N ILE A 102 -5.34 -1.68 -2.64
CA ILE A 102 -5.47 -0.24 -2.35
C ILE A 102 -6.37 0.45 -3.37
N LEU A 103 -6.31 0.03 -4.63
CA LEU A 103 -7.19 0.57 -5.65
C LEU A 103 -8.65 0.20 -5.37
N ALA A 104 -8.92 -1.07 -5.12
CA ALA A 104 -10.26 -1.63 -4.91
C ALA A 104 -10.91 -1.13 -3.61
N GLU A 105 -10.19 -1.24 -2.49
CA GLU A 105 -10.71 -1.04 -1.13
C GLU A 105 -10.20 0.24 -0.46
N GLY A 106 -9.08 0.80 -0.95
CA GLY A 106 -8.38 1.90 -0.30
C GLY A 106 -9.25 3.13 -0.04
N PRO A 107 -10.04 3.65 -1.01
CA PRO A 107 -10.89 4.82 -0.75
C PRO A 107 -11.80 4.66 0.46
N ASP A 108 -12.48 3.52 0.57
CA ASP A 108 -13.37 3.22 1.69
C ASP A 108 -12.60 3.02 2.99
N LEU A 109 -11.47 2.31 2.96
CA LEU A 109 -10.62 2.10 4.13
C LEU A 109 -10.05 3.41 4.67
N PHE A 110 -9.57 4.29 3.78
CA PHE A 110 -9.07 5.61 4.16
C PHE A 110 -10.20 6.47 4.71
N TRP A 111 -11.37 6.48 4.08
CA TRP A 111 -12.51 7.24 4.56
C TRP A 111 -13.01 6.75 5.93
N GLN A 112 -13.19 5.44 6.09
CA GLN A 112 -13.60 4.81 7.35
C GLN A 112 -12.59 5.09 8.46
N GLN A 113 -11.29 4.90 8.18
CA GLN A 113 -10.26 5.23 9.17
C GLN A 113 -10.33 6.70 9.55
N TRP A 114 -10.38 7.61 8.57
CA TRP A 114 -10.32 9.05 8.82
C TRP A 114 -11.56 9.63 9.50
N TRP A 115 -12.75 9.15 9.18
CA TRP A 115 -14.00 9.78 9.61
C TRP A 115 -14.76 9.02 10.69
N MET A 116 -14.59 7.70 10.76
CA MET A 116 -15.43 6.87 11.64
C MET A 116 -14.70 6.37 12.87
N LEU A 117 -13.37 6.25 12.82
CA LEU A 117 -12.61 5.67 13.92
C LEU A 117 -12.13 6.73 14.91
N PRO A 118 -12.27 6.51 16.23
CA PRO A 118 -11.69 7.39 17.24
C PRO A 118 -10.18 7.37 17.13
N HIS A 119 -9.59 8.55 17.14
CA HIS A 119 -8.20 8.75 16.81
C HIS A 119 -7.25 8.59 18.01
N ASP A 120 -7.83 8.71 19.20
CA ASP A 120 -7.23 8.51 20.52
C ASP A 120 -7.21 7.03 20.91
N ASN A 121 -7.99 6.19 20.22
CA ASN A 121 -8.04 4.76 20.45
C ASN A 121 -6.80 4.06 19.84
N PRO A 122 -5.92 3.43 20.65
CA PRO A 122 -4.72 2.76 20.15
C PRO A 122 -5.00 1.64 19.14
N HIS A 123 -6.19 1.03 19.18
CA HIS A 123 -6.58 -0.06 18.28
C HIS A 123 -6.88 0.40 16.85
N THR A 124 -7.10 1.70 16.62
CA THR A 124 -7.42 2.27 15.29
C THR A 124 -6.17 2.76 14.55
N LYS A 125 -5.04 2.87 15.26
CA LYS A 125 -3.75 3.37 14.78
C LYS A 125 -3.25 2.64 13.53
N ASN A 126 -3.45 1.32 13.47
CA ASN A 126 -2.98 0.47 12.37
C ASN A 126 -4.12 -0.13 11.54
N HIS A 127 -5.31 0.48 11.54
CA HIS A 127 -6.53 -0.10 10.94
C HIS A 127 -6.33 -0.57 9.50
N ILE A 128 -5.82 0.29 8.61
CA ILE A 128 -5.61 -0.04 7.19
C ILE A 128 -4.62 -1.20 7.02
N ARG A 129 -3.55 -1.21 7.83
CA ARG A 129 -2.55 -2.29 7.82
C ARG A 129 -3.20 -3.62 8.17
N ASP A 130 -3.95 -3.64 9.27
CA ASP A 130 -4.54 -4.87 9.81
C ASP A 130 -5.61 -5.41 8.84
N ARG A 131 -6.42 -4.53 8.25
CA ARG A 131 -7.38 -4.89 7.19
C ARG A 131 -6.70 -5.45 5.93
N ALA A 132 -5.56 -4.89 5.52
CA ALA A 132 -4.82 -5.40 4.38
C ALA A 132 -4.22 -6.80 4.64
N ILE A 133 -3.75 -7.07 5.86
CA ILE A 133 -3.26 -8.40 6.26
C ILE A 133 -4.39 -9.41 6.28
N GLU A 134 -5.53 -9.06 6.90
CA GLU A 134 -6.72 -9.90 6.95
C GLU A 134 -7.19 -10.26 5.54
N ALA A 135 -7.36 -9.27 4.68
CA ALA A 135 -7.76 -9.48 3.29
C ALA A 135 -6.76 -10.37 2.53
N PHE A 136 -5.46 -10.23 2.77
CA PHE A 136 -4.45 -11.10 2.16
C PHE A 136 -4.61 -12.56 2.57
N GLN A 137 -4.84 -12.81 3.85
CA GLN A 137 -5.01 -14.16 4.40
C GLN A 137 -6.27 -14.83 3.86
N GLU A 138 -7.33 -14.05 3.62
CA GLU A 138 -8.59 -14.52 3.04
C GLU A 138 -8.55 -14.67 1.52
N THR A 139 -7.68 -13.93 0.83
CA THR A 139 -7.59 -13.94 -0.63
C THR A 139 -6.89 -15.20 -1.12
N PRO A 140 -7.54 -16.04 -1.95
CA PRO A 140 -6.90 -17.20 -2.53
C PRO A 140 -5.70 -16.79 -3.40
N GLY A 141 -4.56 -17.49 -3.27
CA GLY A 141 -3.33 -17.12 -3.98
C GLY A 141 -3.48 -16.95 -5.51
N LYS A 142 -4.31 -17.78 -6.15
CA LYS A 142 -4.63 -17.66 -7.59
C LYS A 142 -5.36 -16.36 -7.94
N LEU A 143 -6.22 -15.86 -7.05
CA LEU A 143 -6.89 -14.59 -7.22
C LEU A 143 -5.90 -13.44 -7.00
N ALA A 144 -5.02 -13.56 -6.00
CA ALA A 144 -4.00 -12.56 -5.74
C ALA A 144 -3.03 -12.39 -6.94
N ASP A 145 -2.64 -13.49 -7.58
CA ASP A 145 -1.82 -13.46 -8.80
C ASP A 145 -2.56 -12.80 -9.97
N HIS A 146 -3.86 -13.07 -10.12
CA HIS A 146 -4.71 -12.42 -11.13
C HIS A 146 -4.79 -10.90 -10.89
N GLN A 147 -5.12 -10.48 -9.67
CA GLN A 147 -5.19 -9.07 -9.27
C GLN A 147 -3.85 -8.35 -9.46
N ARG A 148 -2.71 -9.03 -9.27
CA ARG A 148 -1.37 -8.49 -9.59
C ARG A 148 -1.22 -8.17 -11.08
N ILE A 149 -1.76 -8.99 -11.98
CA ILE A 149 -1.77 -8.72 -13.42
C ILE A 149 -2.64 -7.49 -13.72
N LEU A 150 -3.84 -7.42 -13.13
CA LEU A 150 -4.76 -6.28 -13.32
C LEU A 150 -4.14 -4.95 -12.85
N ALA A 151 -3.47 -4.95 -11.70
CA ALA A 151 -2.75 -3.78 -11.21
C ALA A 151 -1.66 -3.30 -12.17
N ARG A 152 -0.89 -4.20 -12.77
CA ARG A 152 0.11 -3.85 -13.80
C ARG A 152 -0.55 -3.23 -15.02
N THR A 153 -1.67 -3.80 -15.47
CA THR A 153 -2.44 -3.27 -16.61
C THR A 153 -2.94 -1.86 -16.33
N LEU A 154 -3.54 -1.61 -15.17
CA LEU A 154 -4.01 -0.28 -14.81
C LEU A 154 -2.84 0.72 -14.69
N GLN A 155 -1.74 0.33 -14.04
CA GLN A 155 -0.58 1.23 -13.91
C GLN A 155 0.03 1.59 -15.26
N LYS A 156 0.02 0.66 -16.22
CA LYS A 156 0.43 0.96 -17.60
C LYS A 156 -0.47 2.02 -18.22
N ALA A 157 -1.78 1.86 -18.14
CA ALA A 157 -2.74 2.84 -18.68
C ALA A 157 -2.61 4.22 -18.02
N VAL A 158 -2.41 4.27 -16.69
CA VAL A 158 -2.16 5.53 -15.98
C VAL A 158 -0.88 6.21 -16.47
N ASN A 159 0.21 5.45 -16.63
CA ASN A 159 1.47 6.01 -17.12
C ASN A 159 1.35 6.55 -18.55
N GLU A 160 0.64 5.81 -19.43
CA GLU A 160 0.34 6.25 -20.80
C GLU A 160 -0.46 7.56 -20.81
N GLN A 161 -1.54 7.62 -20.02
CA GLN A 161 -2.39 8.82 -19.93
C GLN A 161 -1.66 10.02 -19.32
N ALA A 162 -0.81 9.78 -18.32
CA ALA A 162 0.01 10.79 -17.69
C ALA A 162 1.21 11.23 -18.57
N SER A 163 1.44 10.54 -19.69
CA SER A 163 2.61 10.71 -20.57
C SER A 163 3.92 10.59 -19.80
N ILE A 164 3.99 9.67 -18.83
CA ILE A 164 5.17 9.41 -18.01
C ILE A 164 6.05 8.40 -18.74
N GLU A 165 7.10 8.89 -19.39
CA GLU A 165 8.07 8.05 -20.10
C GLU A 165 9.18 7.55 -19.15
N SER A 166 9.42 8.24 -18.02
CA SER A 166 10.37 7.79 -16.99
C SER A 166 9.90 8.08 -15.55
N GLU A 167 10.39 7.30 -14.57
CA GLU A 167 10.09 7.43 -13.13
C GLU A 167 10.46 8.82 -12.51
N TRP A 168 11.00 9.77 -13.29
CA TRP A 168 11.57 11.04 -12.84
C TRP A 168 10.74 12.30 -13.14
N GLU A 169 9.53 12.15 -13.66
CA GLU A 169 8.64 13.26 -14.02
C GLU A 169 7.83 13.83 -12.83
N GLU A 170 6.80 14.66 -13.08
CA GLU A 170 5.97 15.34 -12.06
C GLU A 170 5.31 14.41 -11.04
N SER A 171 5.29 13.11 -11.29
CA SER A 171 4.82 12.07 -10.36
C SER A 171 5.87 11.61 -9.35
N ASN A 172 7.09 12.18 -9.35
CA ASN A 172 8.14 11.78 -8.42
C ASN A 172 7.90 12.34 -7.01
N PRO A 173 7.70 11.48 -5.98
CA PRO A 173 7.41 11.92 -4.62
C PRO A 173 8.57 12.74 -4.01
N VAL A 174 9.82 12.45 -4.36
CA VAL A 174 11.00 13.22 -3.88
C VAL A 174 10.92 14.66 -4.35
N ARG A 175 10.59 14.86 -5.64
CA ARG A 175 10.45 16.21 -6.21
C ARG A 175 9.29 16.97 -5.60
N TYR A 176 8.18 16.28 -5.33
CA TYR A 176 7.05 16.85 -4.61
C TYR A 176 7.46 17.34 -3.21
N PHE A 177 8.09 16.48 -2.41
CA PHE A 177 8.52 16.85 -1.05
C PHE A 177 9.60 17.94 -1.05
N ALA A 178 10.55 17.91 -1.98
CA ALA A 178 11.56 18.97 -2.12
C ALA A 178 10.92 20.33 -2.46
N THR A 179 9.91 20.34 -3.33
CA THR A 179 9.16 21.57 -3.68
C THR A 179 8.36 22.05 -2.48
N TYR A 180 7.70 21.14 -1.77
CA TYR A 180 6.95 21.44 -0.55
C TYR A 180 7.84 22.02 0.56
N ALA A 181 9.02 21.44 0.79
CA ALA A 181 9.98 21.91 1.78
C ALA A 181 10.50 23.32 1.44
N LYS A 182 10.80 23.59 0.17
CA LYS A 182 11.20 24.92 -0.30
C LYS A 182 10.11 25.96 -0.06
N GLU A 183 8.85 25.64 -0.37
CA GLU A 183 7.75 26.57 -0.15
C GLU A 183 7.50 26.82 1.35
N ARG A 184 7.61 25.80 2.19
CA ARG A 184 7.55 25.97 3.65
C ARG A 184 8.62 26.92 4.17
N LEU A 185 9.86 26.77 3.70
CA LEU A 185 10.96 27.64 4.07
C LEU A 185 10.72 29.08 3.59
N ARG A 186 10.34 29.25 2.32
CA ARG A 186 10.02 30.57 1.74
C ARG A 186 8.92 31.30 2.52
N ARG A 187 7.85 30.59 2.91
CA ARG A 187 6.78 31.17 3.74
C ARG A 187 7.28 31.61 5.10
N LYS A 188 8.09 30.76 5.76
CA LYS A 188 8.73 31.08 7.04
C LYS A 188 9.58 32.35 6.94
N ASP A 189 10.43 32.45 5.91
CA ASP A 189 11.31 33.61 5.70
C ASP A 189 10.52 34.89 5.39
N ALA A 190 9.36 34.76 4.73
CA ALA A 190 8.44 35.85 4.45
C ALA A 190 7.52 36.23 5.64
N GLY A 191 7.68 35.58 6.81
CA GLY A 191 6.77 35.77 7.95
C GLY A 191 5.34 35.32 7.69
N ILE A 192 5.09 34.59 6.61
CA ILE A 192 3.78 34.03 6.28
C ILE A 192 3.57 32.81 7.17
N PRO A 193 2.46 32.73 7.92
CA PRO A 193 2.15 31.56 8.72
C PRO A 193 2.24 30.28 7.88
N PRO A 194 2.75 29.18 8.45
CA PRO A 194 2.74 27.89 7.76
C PRO A 194 1.31 27.61 7.30
N THR A 195 1.17 27.06 6.10
CA THR A 195 -0.12 26.54 5.65
C THR A 195 -0.61 25.64 6.78
N ARG A 196 -1.84 25.88 7.26
CA ARG A 196 -2.47 24.94 8.17
C ARG A 196 -2.48 23.62 7.40
N GLU A 197 -1.63 22.68 7.80
CA GLU A 197 -1.69 21.31 7.32
C GLU A 197 -2.99 20.78 7.95
N ILE A 198 -4.13 21.10 7.31
CA ILE A 198 -5.46 20.88 7.88
C ILE A 198 -5.70 19.39 7.87
N LEU A 199 -5.34 18.77 8.98
CA LEU A 199 -6.00 17.59 9.53
C LEU A 199 -5.79 17.63 11.06
N GLY A 200 -6.04 18.78 11.68
CA GLY A 200 -5.88 19.00 13.14
C GLY A 200 -6.89 18.24 14.01
N HIS A 201 -7.81 17.48 13.41
CA HIS A 201 -8.78 16.59 14.07
C HIS A 201 -8.47 15.11 13.78
N VAL A 202 -7.42 14.84 13.01
CA VAL A 202 -7.17 13.53 12.41
C VAL A 202 -5.75 13.08 12.77
N PRO A 203 -5.53 12.56 13.98
CA PRO A 203 -4.30 11.89 14.32
C PRO A 203 -4.37 10.45 13.82
N PHE A 204 -4.39 10.29 12.50
CA PHE A 204 -3.88 9.08 11.89
C PHE A 204 -2.50 9.43 11.35
N ARG A 205 -1.46 8.93 12.03
CA ARG A 205 -0.10 8.95 11.52
C ARG A 205 -0.03 8.00 10.32
N VAL A 206 -0.46 8.48 9.16
CA VAL A 206 0.19 8.06 7.94
C VAL A 206 1.58 8.69 8.03
N ASN A 207 2.57 7.95 8.53
CA ASN A 207 3.94 8.43 8.63
C ASN A 207 4.50 8.61 7.20
N PHE A 208 4.10 9.70 6.54
CA PHE A 208 4.80 10.27 5.39
C PHE A 208 6.10 10.88 5.89
N ARG A 209 6.99 10.07 6.46
CA ARG A 209 8.32 10.55 6.81
C ARG A 209 9.08 10.77 5.52
N CYS A 210 9.72 11.93 5.41
CA CYS A 210 10.61 12.20 4.30
C CYS A 210 11.71 11.12 4.29
N PRO A 211 12.20 10.64 3.13
CA PRO A 211 13.27 9.64 3.08
C PRO A 211 14.46 9.97 3.99
N GLU A 212 14.85 11.24 4.12
CA GLU A 212 15.94 11.64 5.03
C GLU A 212 15.59 11.41 6.52
N GLU A 213 14.33 11.58 6.91
CA GLU A 213 13.86 11.31 8.28
C GLU A 213 13.79 9.80 8.58
N ILE A 214 13.51 8.98 7.56
CA ILE A 214 13.54 7.52 7.67
C ILE A 214 14.97 7.04 7.91
N VAL A 215 15.94 7.55 7.13
CA VAL A 215 17.36 7.20 7.25
C VAL A 215 17.91 7.58 8.64
N LYS A 216 17.71 8.83 9.07
CA LYS A 216 18.17 9.29 10.39
C LYS A 216 17.60 8.46 11.54
N ARG A 217 16.32 8.06 11.43
CA ARG A 217 15.67 7.23 12.46
C ARG A 217 16.16 5.79 12.44
N HIS A 218 16.44 5.23 11.25
CA HIS A 218 17.06 3.92 11.13
C HIS A 218 18.44 3.92 11.79
N GLU A 219 19.29 4.91 11.52
CA GLU A 219 20.61 5.06 12.14
C GLU A 219 20.52 5.15 13.66
N ALA A 220 19.58 5.96 14.19
CA ALA A 220 19.36 6.08 15.63
C ALA A 220 18.94 4.75 16.28
N LEU A 221 17.97 4.04 15.70
CA LEU A 221 17.51 2.75 16.22
C LEU A 221 18.57 1.64 16.10
N PHE A 222 19.40 1.70 15.06
CA PHE A 222 20.52 0.78 14.89
C PHE A 222 21.60 1.02 15.94
N ALA A 223 21.90 2.29 16.25
CA ALA A 223 22.80 2.67 17.34
C ALA A 223 22.26 2.17 18.69
N GLU A 224 20.99 2.43 19.01
CA GLU A 224 20.35 1.96 20.26
C GLU A 224 20.40 0.43 20.41
N ARG A 225 20.09 -0.32 19.34
CA ARG A 225 20.17 -1.79 19.35
C ARG A 225 21.58 -2.30 19.58
N ASN A 226 22.58 -1.66 18.99
CA ASN A 226 23.98 -2.02 19.21
C ASN A 226 24.42 -1.72 20.65
N THR A 227 23.96 -0.62 21.23
CA THR A 227 24.22 -0.30 22.64
C THR A 227 23.60 -1.35 23.57
N ILE A 228 22.37 -1.78 23.31
CA ILE A 228 21.68 -2.83 24.10
C ILE A 228 22.37 -4.19 23.95
N ARG A 229 22.84 -4.56 22.74
CA ARG A 229 23.59 -5.80 22.51
C ARG A 229 24.93 -5.83 23.25
N VAL A 230 25.63 -4.71 23.32
CA VAL A 230 26.92 -4.59 24.03
C VAL A 230 26.71 -4.60 25.56
N ALA A 231 25.53 -4.17 26.04
CA ALA A 231 25.18 -4.15 27.45
C ALA A 231 24.67 -5.49 28.01
N GLN A 232 24.46 -6.53 27.18
CA GLN A 232 24.08 -7.85 27.69
C GLN A 232 25.33 -8.61 28.20
N PRO A 233 25.36 -9.06 29.47
CA PRO A 233 26.45 -9.88 29.96
C PRO A 233 26.43 -11.24 29.25
N PRO A 234 27.61 -11.89 29.08
CA PRO A 234 27.69 -13.18 28.43
C PRO A 234 26.82 -14.19 29.18
N ARG A 235 25.96 -14.89 28.42
CA ARG A 235 25.16 -15.99 28.98
C ARG A 235 26.12 -17.09 29.45
N GLN A 236 26.09 -17.39 30.75
CA GLN A 236 26.72 -18.56 31.34
C GLN A 236 25.97 -19.83 30.92
#